data_AF-A0A352WQZ2-F1
#
_entry.id   AF-A0A352WQZ2-F1
#
_cell.length_a   1.000
_cell.length_b   1.000
_cell.length_c   1.000
_cell.angle_alpha   90.00
_cell.angle_beta   90.00
_cell.angle_gamma   90.00
#
_symmetry.space_group_name_H-M   'P 1'
#
loop_
_entity.id
_entity.type
_entity.pdbx_description
1 polymer ?
#
loop_
_entity_poly.entity_id
_entity_poly.type
_entity_poly.pdbx_seq_one_letter_code
_entity_poly.pdbx_strand_id
1 'polypeptide(L)' 'AQVRASRRVDQLKESNPDVRFEDVLHNLIERDRIDSNRAVSPLRQADDAIVLDNSQLTHEEQFQFLLVHARKAMAGE' A
#
# COMPACT_ATOMS: atom_id res chain seq x y z
N ALA A 1 -8.90 -0.39 -0.50
CA ALA A 1 -8.89 0.91 0.21
C ALA A 1 -9.25 0.78 1.70
N GLN A 2 -10.32 0.06 2.07
CA GLN A 2 -10.79 -0.03 3.46
C GLN A 2 -9.75 -0.56 4.46
N VAL A 3 -9.03 -1.64 4.12
CA VAL A 3 -7.95 -2.18 4.98
C VAL A 3 -6.84 -1.15 5.22
N ARG A 4 -6.42 -0.43 4.16
CA ARG A 4 -5.45 0.67 4.27
C ARG A 4 -5.97 1.80 5.16
N ALA A 5 -7.25 2.17 5.02
CA ALA A 5 -7.87 3.20 5.83
C ALA A 5 -7.93 2.80 7.31
N SER A 6 -8.34 1.58 7.62
CA SER A 6 -8.39 1.06 9.01
C SER A 6 -7.01 1.11 9.66
N ARG A 7 -6.00 0.55 8.97
CA ARG A 7 -4.62 0.54 9.46
C ARG A 7 -4.09 1.95 9.69
N ARG A 8 -4.40 2.89 8.80
CA ARG A 8 -4.00 4.29 8.92
C ARG A 8 -4.70 5.00 10.08
N VAL A 9 -5.98 4.73 10.29
CA VAL A 9 -6.73 5.25 11.45
C VAL A 9 -6.10 4.76 12.75
N ASP A 10 -5.80 3.47 12.85
CA ASP A 10 -5.21 2.90 14.07
C ASP A 10 -3.84 3.51 14.39
N GLN A 11 -3.03 3.80 13.38
CA GLN A 11 -1.77 4.54 13.53
C GLN A 11 -1.97 6.01 13.97
N LEU A 12 -3.05 6.65 13.52
CA LEU A 12 -3.29 8.07 13.80
C LEU A 12 -3.96 8.29 15.14
N LYS A 13 -4.77 7.34 15.64
CA LYS A 13 -5.52 7.45 16.91
C LYS A 13 -4.62 7.83 18.10
N GLU A 14 -3.37 7.38 18.13
CA GLU A 14 -2.42 7.71 19.20
C GLU A 14 -2.06 9.20 19.25
N SER A 15 -2.07 9.89 18.10
CA SER A 15 -1.68 11.30 17.98
C SER A 15 -2.86 12.24 17.69
N ASN A 16 -3.95 11.71 17.15
CA ASN A 16 -5.20 12.42 16.87
C ASN A 16 -6.39 11.50 17.19
N PRO A 17 -6.89 11.52 18.44
CA PRO A 17 -7.99 10.67 18.89
C PRO A 17 -9.31 10.87 18.13
N ASP A 18 -9.54 12.06 17.57
CA ASP A 18 -10.77 12.41 16.86
C ASP A 18 -10.72 12.04 15.37
N VAL A 19 -9.69 11.32 14.93
CA VAL A 19 -9.55 10.90 13.53
C VAL A 19 -10.72 10.01 13.10
N ARG A 20 -11.42 10.43 12.04
CA ARG A 20 -12.56 9.68 11.51
C ARG A 20 -12.14 8.76 10.37
N PHE A 21 -12.70 7.55 10.37
CA PHE A 21 -12.43 6.57 9.33
C PHE A 21 -12.88 7.06 7.95
N GLU A 22 -14.03 7.73 7.85
CA GLU A 22 -14.56 8.23 6.58
C GLU A 22 -13.62 9.26 5.95
N ASP A 23 -13.05 10.15 6.76
CA ASP A 23 -12.12 11.18 6.30
C ASP A 23 -10.82 10.55 5.79
N VAL A 24 -10.28 9.57 6.52
CA VAL A 24 -9.07 8.85 6.09
C VAL A 24 -9.32 8.05 4.80
N LEU A 25 -10.47 7.38 4.70
CA LEU A 25 -10.84 6.63 3.50
C LEU A 25 -11.00 7.55 2.30
N HIS A 26 -11.71 8.67 2.46
CA HIS A 26 -11.91 9.66 1.40
C HIS A 26 -10.57 10.21 0.90
N ASN A 27 -9.69 10.60 1.81
CA ASN A 27 -8.34 11.09 1.47
C ASN A 27 -7.52 10.03 0.73
N LEU A 28 -7.57 8.76 1.16
CA LEU A 28 -6.85 7.69 0.47
C LEU A 28 -7.39 7.45 -0.94
N ILE A 29 -8.70 7.43 -1.14
CA ILE A 29 -9.33 7.25 -2.45
C ILE A 29 -8.95 8.41 -3.38
N GLU A 30 -9.05 9.65 -2.89
CA GLU A 30 -8.75 10.82 -3.70
C GLU A 30 -7.27 10.88 -4.07
N ARG A 31 -6.37 10.55 -3.12
CA ARG A 31 -4.93 10.45 -3.41
C ARG A 31 -4.64 9.40 -4.47
N ASP A 32 -5.20 8.20 -4.34
CA ASP A 32 -5.00 7.13 -5.31
C ASP A 32 -5.53 7.55 -6.70
N ARG A 33 -6.67 8.26 -6.75
CA ARG A 33 -7.23 8.82 -8.00
C ARG A 33 -6.29 9.84 -8.62
N ILE A 34 -5.75 10.78 -7.84
CA ILE A 34 -4.81 11.79 -8.33
C ILE A 34 -3.53 11.13 -8.83
N ASP A 35 -2.97 10.19 -8.06
CA ASP A 35 -1.72 9.52 -8.40
C ASP A 35 -1.84 8.67 -9.66
N SER A 36 -2.96 7.98 -9.88
CA SER A 36 -3.18 7.19 -11.10
C SER A 36 -3.48 8.03 -12.34
N ASN A 37 -3.96 9.28 -12.19
CA ASN A 37 -4.38 10.13 -13.31
C ASN A 37 -3.44 11.30 -13.61
N ARG A 38 -2.34 11.48 -12.84
CA ARG A 38 -1.41 12.59 -13.07
C ARG A 38 -0.71 12.46 -14.43
N ALA A 39 -0.53 13.59 -15.12
CA ALA A 39 0.05 13.63 -16.47
C ALA A 39 1.52 13.16 -16.51
N VAL A 40 2.27 13.35 -15.42
CA VAL A 40 3.69 12.99 -15.33
C VAL A 40 3.88 11.87 -14.32
N SER A 41 4.51 10.77 -14.76
CA SER A 41 4.84 9.60 -13.94
C SER A 41 3.65 9.01 -13.17
N PRO A 42 2.50 8.70 -13.80
CA PRO A 42 1.32 8.18 -13.10
C PRO A 42 1.61 6.88 -12.33
N LEU A 43 0.88 6.66 -11.24
CA LEU A 43 0.90 5.39 -10.51
C LEU A 43 0.33 4.29 -11.41
N ARG A 44 1.22 3.45 -11.92
CA ARG A 44 0.93 2.26 -12.71
C ARG A 44 1.89 1.14 -12.33
N GLN A 45 1.43 -0.09 -12.49
CA GLN A 45 2.30 -1.26 -12.38
C GLN A 45 3.30 -1.26 -13.55
N ALA A 46 4.56 -1.62 -13.29
CA ALA A 46 5.56 -1.87 -14.34
C ALA A 46 5.33 -3.25 -14.96
N ASP A 47 5.80 -3.46 -16.19
CA ASP A 47 5.51 -4.70 -16.95
C ASP A 47 6.11 -5.95 -16.29
N ASP A 48 7.22 -5.78 -15.57
CA ASP A 48 7.95 -6.81 -14.82
C ASP A 48 7.60 -6.83 -13.32
N ALA A 49 6.73 -5.93 -12.86
CA ALA A 49 6.42 -5.82 -11.44
C ALA A 49 5.52 -6.97 -10.97
N ILE A 50 5.90 -7.58 -9.85
CA ILE A 50 5.12 -8.60 -9.16
C ILE A 50 4.17 -7.93 -8.17
N VAL A 51 2.87 -8.24 -8.25
CA VAL A 51 1.86 -7.70 -7.33
C VAL A 51 1.95 -8.40 -5.97
N LEU A 52 2.09 -7.61 -4.90
CA LEU A 52 1.98 -8.05 -3.52
C LEU A 52 0.76 -7.41 -2.86
N ASP A 53 -0.31 -8.19 -2.66
CA ASP A 53 -1.44 -7.79 -1.83
C ASP A 53 -1.18 -8.20 -0.37
N ASN A 54 -0.93 -7.20 0.49
CA ASN A 54 -0.69 -7.40 1.92
C ASN A 54 -1.94 -7.12 2.78
N SER A 55 -3.13 -7.17 2.18
CA SER A 55 -4.39 -6.92 2.92
C SER A 55 -4.63 -7.95 4.03
N GLN A 56 -4.14 -9.18 3.87
CA GLN A 56 -4.34 -10.29 4.81
C GLN A 56 -3.02 -10.92 5.29
N LEU A 57 -1.89 -10.26 5.07
CA LEU A 57 -0.58 -10.76 5.47
C LEU A 57 -0.11 -10.11 6.76
N THR A 58 0.54 -10.89 7.62
CA THR A 58 1.37 -10.40 8.71
C THR A 58 2.64 -9.73 8.15
N HIS A 59 3.32 -8.94 8.98
CA HIS A 59 4.60 -8.33 8.59
C HIS A 59 5.66 -9.38 8.26
N GLU A 60 5.67 -10.52 8.95
CA GLU A 60 6.61 -11.61 8.69
C GLU A 60 6.33 -12.28 7.33
N GLU A 61 5.07 -12.61 7.04
CA GLU A 61 4.70 -13.17 5.73
C GLU A 61 5.01 -12.20 4.59
N GLN A 62 4.73 -10.91 4.79
CA GLN A 62 5.07 -9.87 3.81
C GLN A 62 6.59 -9.78 3.60
N PHE A 63 7.38 -9.89 4.66
CA PHE A 63 8.84 -9.86 4.59
C PHE A 63 9.39 -11.08 3.85
N GLN A 64 8.90 -12.28 4.17
CA GLN A 64 9.34 -13.51 3.51
C GLN A 64 9.00 -13.50 2.02
N PHE A 65 7.81 -13.03 1.64
CA PHE A 65 7.45 -12.83 0.23
C PHE A 65 8.49 -11.95 -0.48
N LEU A 66 8.77 -10.77 0.08
CA LEU A 66 9.72 -9.83 -0.51
C LEU A 66 11.12 -10.44 -0.62
N LEU A 67 11.59 -11.11 0.43
CA LEU A 67 12.93 -11.70 0.49
C LEU A 67 13.12 -12.79 -0.58
N VAL A 68 12.11 -13.63 -0.80
CA VAL A 68 12.16 -14.68 -1.83
C VAL A 68 12.24 -14.06 -3.22
N HIS A 69 11.38 -13.09 -3.54
CA HIS A 69 11.37 -12.46 -4.86
C HIS A 69 12.61 -11.61 -5.12
N ALA A 70 13.13 -10.91 -4.11
CA ALA A 70 14.38 -10.16 -4.22
C ALA A 70 15.57 -11.08 -4.55
N ARG A 71 15.65 -12.26 -3.92
CA ARG A 71 16.72 -13.24 -4.19
C ARG A 71 16.68 -13.77 -5.62
N LYS A 72 15.49 -14.07 -6.15
CA LYS A 72 15.32 -14.51 -7.55
C LYS A 72 15.80 -13.45 -8.53
N ALA A 73 15.35 -12.21 -8.35
CA ALA A 73 15.78 -11.09 -9.17
C ALA A 73 17.30 -10.87 -9.12
N MET A 74 17.92 -10.99 -7.93
CA MET A 74 19.39 -10.89 -7.79
C MET A 74 20.15 -12.08 -8.42
N ALA A 75 19.53 -13.25 -8.51
CA ALA A 75 20.10 -14.43 -9.16
C ALA A 75 19.94 -14.39 -10.70
N GLY A 76 19.19 -13.42 -11.24
CA GLY A 76 18.90 -13.31 -12.66
C GLY A 76 17.81 -14.27 -13.16
N GLU A 77 17.00 -14.82 -12.23
CA GLU A 77 15.76 -15.55 -12.50
C GLU A 77 14.57 -14.59 -12.60
#